data_AF-A0AAV3JCQ0-F1
#
_entry.id   AF-A0AAV3JCQ0-F1
#
_cell.length_a   1.000
_cell.length_b   1.000
_cell.length_c   1.000
_cell.angle_alpha   90.00
_cell.angle_beta   90.00
_cell.angle_gamma   90.00
#
_symmetry.space_group_name_H-M   'P 1'
#
loop_
_entity.id
_entity.type
_entity.pdbx_description
1 polymer ?
#
loop_
_entity_poly.entity_id
_entity_poly.type
_entity_poly.pdbx_seq_one_letter_code
_entity_poly.pdbx_strand_id
1 'polypeptide(L)'
;MNPQTFYFDSLSAKIFSDDFHKTIRIISEKPPRSLGPRWAAGNFYVFKTEQFDDFYFDTVLQRFHLEVTDKNGSTADVYLPYFGKAAGGLENIKNALDDSSLRYVCGIADVITGRLRIRPVSFVIEQDGSRKMLQPYLDPKSESIGSNFQILDRPPREIDPLKEYIDELKCMISEVYLVGLKRSHNINHWRQLIQKSETLGLKRISTLLECAIDSIQTTDVNHVSPIFALTALICLSREIEIDVEY
;
A
#
# COMPACT_ATOMS: atom_id res chain seq x y z
N MET A 1 22.21 -0.94 -24.24
CA MET A 1 20.84 -0.53 -24.60
C MET A 1 20.62 0.86 -24.06
N ASN A 2 20.18 1.81 -24.88
CA ASN A 2 19.84 3.16 -24.42
C ASN A 2 18.44 3.09 -23.78
N PRO A 3 18.27 3.33 -22.46
CA PRO A 3 16.98 3.17 -21.77
C PRO A 3 15.91 4.18 -22.21
N GLN A 4 16.28 5.18 -23.02
CA GLN A 4 15.39 6.24 -23.51
C GLN A 4 14.52 5.85 -24.73
N THR A 5 14.73 4.67 -25.32
CA THR A 5 13.92 4.18 -26.47
C THR A 5 13.15 2.92 -26.10
N PHE A 6 12.56 2.89 -24.90
CA PHE A 6 11.81 1.73 -24.40
C PHE A 6 10.32 1.85 -24.74
N TYR A 7 9.81 0.90 -25.52
CA TYR A 7 8.40 0.83 -25.89
C TYR A 7 7.61 0.12 -24.78
N PHE A 8 7.03 0.88 -23.85
CA PHE A 8 6.22 0.34 -22.75
C PHE A 8 5.04 -0.51 -23.25
N ASP A 9 4.49 -0.21 -24.42
CA ASP A 9 3.40 -0.99 -25.04
C ASP A 9 3.85 -2.37 -25.56
N SER A 10 5.17 -2.63 -25.62
CA SER A 10 5.77 -3.92 -25.96
C SER A 10 6.09 -4.80 -24.74
N LEU A 11 5.82 -4.30 -23.53
CA LEU A 11 6.01 -5.06 -22.30
C LEU A 11 5.13 -6.31 -22.31
N SER A 12 5.65 -7.37 -21.70
CA SER A 12 4.87 -8.60 -21.56
C SER A 12 3.54 -8.31 -20.86
N ALA A 13 2.46 -8.94 -21.33
CA ALA A 13 1.14 -8.85 -20.71
C ALA A 13 1.10 -9.34 -19.25
N LYS A 14 2.20 -9.90 -18.73
CA LYS A 14 2.36 -10.27 -17.32
C LYS A 14 2.69 -9.08 -16.42
N ILE A 15 3.23 -8.00 -16.97
CA ILE A 15 3.70 -6.81 -16.23
C ILE A 15 2.92 -5.57 -16.68
N PHE A 16 2.53 -5.49 -17.95
CA PHE A 16 1.74 -4.38 -18.47
C PHE A 16 0.26 -4.53 -18.11
N SER A 17 -0.36 -3.44 -17.66
CA SER A 17 -1.79 -3.37 -17.32
C SER A 17 -2.40 -2.09 -17.88
N ASP A 18 -3.37 -2.23 -18.77
CA ASP A 18 -4.24 -1.16 -19.27
C ASP A 18 -5.72 -1.37 -18.89
N ASP A 19 -6.00 -2.37 -18.05
CA ASP A 19 -7.31 -2.73 -17.52
C ASP A 19 -7.15 -3.13 -16.04
N PHE A 20 -7.64 -2.27 -15.15
CA PHE A 20 -7.49 -2.43 -13.71
C PHE A 20 -8.35 -3.56 -13.16
N HIS A 21 -9.56 -3.76 -13.68
CA HIS A 21 -10.41 -4.88 -13.26
C HIS A 21 -9.78 -6.23 -13.59
N LYS A 22 -9.16 -6.36 -14.75
CA LYS A 22 -8.41 -7.56 -15.11
C LYS A 22 -7.24 -7.79 -14.16
N THR A 23 -6.50 -6.74 -13.81
CA THR A 23 -5.38 -6.85 -12.87
C THR A 23 -5.84 -7.19 -11.45
N ILE A 24 -6.98 -6.67 -11.00
CA ILE A 24 -7.62 -7.05 -9.73
C ILE A 24 -7.88 -8.56 -9.72
N ARG A 25 -8.54 -9.09 -10.76
CA ARG A 25 -8.83 -10.54 -10.85
C ARG A 25 -7.55 -11.37 -10.77
N ILE A 26 -6.52 -10.99 -11.53
CA ILE A 26 -5.22 -11.69 -11.54
C ILE A 26 -4.57 -11.68 -10.15
N ILE A 27 -4.60 -10.55 -9.43
CA ILE A 27 -4.01 -10.46 -8.08
C ILE A 27 -4.86 -11.23 -7.06
N SER A 28 -6.19 -11.16 -7.14
CA SER A 28 -7.11 -11.86 -6.23
C SER A 28 -7.12 -13.37 -6.40
N GLU A 29 -6.80 -13.89 -7.59
CA GLU A 29 -6.64 -15.33 -7.84
C GLU A 29 -5.32 -15.89 -7.29
N LYS A 30 -4.32 -15.03 -7.03
CA LYS A 30 -3.08 -15.46 -6.40
C LYS A 30 -3.33 -15.81 -4.93
N PRO A 31 -2.62 -16.81 -4.38
CA PRO A 31 -2.63 -17.01 -2.94
C PRO A 31 -2.18 -15.71 -2.24
N PRO A 32 -2.69 -15.42 -1.03
CA PRO A 32 -2.23 -14.29 -0.24
C PRO A 32 -0.71 -14.23 -0.23
N ARG A 33 -0.12 -13.03 -0.27
CA ARG A 33 1.34 -12.86 -0.40
C ARG A 33 2.12 -13.64 0.66
N SER A 34 1.54 -13.82 1.85
CA SER A 34 2.08 -14.66 2.93
C SER A 34 2.26 -16.13 2.54
N LEU A 35 1.35 -16.68 1.74
CA LEU A 35 1.30 -18.08 1.31
C LEU A 35 1.82 -18.28 -0.13
N GLY A 36 2.12 -17.19 -0.84
CA GLY A 36 2.61 -17.21 -2.21
C GLY A 36 4.14 -17.34 -2.33
N PRO A 37 4.64 -17.72 -3.51
CA PRO A 37 6.08 -17.73 -3.79
C PRO A 37 6.70 -16.34 -3.63
N ARG A 38 7.81 -16.25 -2.88
CA ARG A 38 8.52 -15.00 -2.60
C ARG A 38 9.40 -14.58 -3.78
N TRP A 39 8.78 -14.02 -4.83
CA TRP A 39 9.50 -13.39 -5.93
C TRP A 39 9.56 -11.88 -5.75
N ALA A 40 10.74 -11.29 -5.91
CA ALA A 40 11.01 -9.86 -5.66
C ALA A 40 10.11 -8.90 -6.48
N ALA A 41 9.57 -9.35 -7.62
CA ALA A 41 8.73 -8.57 -8.53
C ALA A 41 7.34 -9.18 -8.78
N GLY A 42 6.85 -10.10 -7.92
CA GLY A 42 5.64 -10.89 -8.20
C GLY A 42 4.34 -10.09 -8.44
N ASN A 43 4.27 -8.86 -7.92
CA ASN A 43 3.17 -7.93 -8.13
C ASN A 43 3.66 -6.56 -8.65
N PHE A 44 4.75 -6.55 -9.40
CA PHE A 44 5.21 -5.33 -10.07
C PHE A 44 4.51 -5.20 -11.42
N TYR A 45 3.94 -4.02 -11.68
CA TYR A 45 3.20 -3.73 -12.89
C TYR A 45 3.56 -2.35 -13.44
N VAL A 46 3.34 -2.20 -14.74
CA VAL A 46 3.30 -0.92 -15.45
C VAL A 46 1.85 -0.66 -15.82
N PHE A 47 1.24 0.31 -15.15
CA PHE A 47 -0.14 0.72 -15.37
C PHE A 47 -0.17 1.85 -16.40
N LYS A 48 -0.89 1.64 -17.50
CA LYS A 48 -1.26 2.74 -18.40
C LYS A 48 -2.48 3.44 -17.81
N THR A 49 -2.40 4.77 -17.70
CA THR A 49 -3.41 5.59 -17.06
C THR A 49 -3.97 6.61 -18.05
N GLU A 50 -5.27 6.86 -17.95
CA GLU A 50 -5.97 7.84 -18.78
C GLU A 50 -5.98 9.21 -18.08
N GLN A 51 -6.26 9.22 -16.78
CA GLN A 51 -6.33 10.42 -15.96
C GLN A 51 -5.61 10.22 -14.63
N PHE A 52 -5.12 11.33 -14.08
CA PHE A 52 -4.58 11.45 -12.73
C PHE A 52 -5.36 12.54 -12.01
N ASP A 53 -5.91 12.20 -10.85
CA ASP A 53 -6.80 13.07 -10.08
C ASP A 53 -6.39 13.10 -8.60
N ASP A 54 -6.98 14.02 -7.84
CA ASP A 54 -6.94 14.02 -6.39
C ASP A 54 -5.52 13.95 -5.78
N PHE A 55 -4.54 14.65 -6.35
CA PHE A 55 -3.19 14.71 -5.76
C PHE A 55 -3.19 15.59 -4.50
N TYR A 56 -3.08 14.97 -3.32
CA TYR A 56 -3.03 15.68 -2.03
C TYR A 56 -2.07 15.02 -1.04
N PHE A 57 -1.73 15.75 0.03
CA PHE A 57 -0.94 15.22 1.12
C PHE A 57 -1.82 14.78 2.29
N ASP A 58 -1.62 13.53 2.71
CA ASP A 58 -2.19 12.95 3.91
C ASP A 58 -1.23 13.21 5.07
N THR A 59 -1.60 14.16 5.94
CA THR A 59 -0.78 14.59 7.09
C THR A 59 -0.70 13.53 8.18
N VAL A 60 -1.73 12.68 8.32
CA VAL A 60 -1.79 11.61 9.32
C VAL A 60 -0.81 10.50 8.94
N LEU A 61 -0.86 10.08 7.67
CA LEU A 61 -0.04 8.97 7.17
C LEU A 61 1.28 9.42 6.52
N GLN A 62 1.56 10.73 6.53
CA GLN A 62 2.73 11.39 5.93
C GLN A 62 3.05 10.87 4.53
N ARG A 63 2.06 10.95 3.63
CA ARG A 63 2.18 10.43 2.26
C ARG A 63 1.36 11.27 1.29
N PHE A 64 1.81 11.33 0.04
CA PHE A 64 0.96 11.80 -1.04
C PHE A 64 0.00 10.70 -1.46
N HIS A 65 -1.23 11.08 -1.74
CA HIS A 65 -2.22 10.24 -2.40
C HIS A 65 -2.59 10.88 -3.73
N LEU A 66 -2.87 10.04 -4.71
CA LEU A 66 -3.50 10.43 -5.97
C LEU A 66 -4.34 9.26 -6.48
N GLU A 67 -5.38 9.58 -7.24
CA GLU A 67 -6.21 8.59 -7.92
C GLU A 67 -5.82 8.53 -9.39
N VAL A 68 -5.81 7.34 -9.97
CA VAL A 68 -5.63 7.16 -11.41
C VAL A 68 -6.77 6.37 -11.99
N THR A 69 -7.14 6.69 -13.22
CA THR A 69 -8.15 5.94 -13.98
C THR A 69 -7.51 5.22 -15.16
N ASP A 70 -8.05 4.05 -15.51
CA ASP A 70 -7.72 3.37 -16.76
C ASP A 70 -8.66 3.82 -17.90
N LYS A 71 -8.45 3.28 -19.10
CA LYS A 71 -9.27 3.54 -20.29
C LYS A 71 -10.75 3.16 -20.14
N ASN A 72 -11.08 2.31 -19.17
CA ASN A 72 -12.44 1.84 -18.90
C ASN A 72 -13.12 2.68 -17.79
N GLY A 73 -12.43 3.67 -17.22
CA GLY A 73 -12.91 4.49 -16.10
C GLY A 73 -12.76 3.81 -14.73
N SER A 74 -12.06 2.68 -14.64
CA SER A 74 -11.78 2.02 -13.36
C SER A 74 -10.71 2.80 -12.60
N THR A 75 -10.95 3.05 -11.31
CA THR A 75 -10.07 3.84 -10.44
C THR A 75 -9.09 2.97 -9.64
N ALA A 76 -7.87 3.46 -9.44
CA ALA A 76 -6.87 2.90 -8.52
C ALA A 76 -6.28 3.98 -7.62
N ASP A 77 -5.96 3.61 -6.38
CA ASP A 77 -5.32 4.48 -5.40
C ASP A 77 -3.79 4.37 -5.49
N VAL A 78 -3.10 5.50 -5.58
CA VAL A 78 -1.63 5.56 -5.60
C VAL A 78 -1.14 6.29 -4.36
N TYR A 79 -0.19 5.71 -3.63
CA TYR A 79 0.35 6.31 -2.41
C TYR A 79 1.87 6.45 -2.47
N LEU A 80 2.38 7.65 -2.21
CA LEU A 80 3.81 7.95 -2.15
C LEU A 80 4.19 8.38 -0.74
N PRO A 81 4.87 7.53 0.05
CA PRO A 81 5.45 7.96 1.32
C PRO A 81 6.30 9.22 1.17
N TYR A 82 6.12 10.18 2.07
CA TYR A 82 6.92 11.39 2.09
C TYR A 82 8.06 11.28 3.08
N PHE A 83 9.25 11.65 2.61
CA PHE A 83 10.42 11.88 3.45
C PHE A 83 11.25 12.99 2.81
N GLY A 84 11.95 13.79 3.61
CA GLY A 84 12.58 15.03 3.12
C GLY A 84 13.54 14.86 1.92
N LYS A 85 14.19 13.70 1.79
CA LYS A 85 15.05 13.39 0.63
C LYS A 85 14.29 13.20 -0.68
N ALA A 86 13.00 12.86 -0.63
CA ALA A 86 12.15 12.67 -1.80
C ALA A 86 11.49 13.97 -2.29
N ALA A 87 11.68 15.10 -1.59
CA ALA A 87 10.97 16.34 -1.89
C ALA A 87 11.15 16.79 -3.35
N GLY A 88 12.38 16.71 -3.87
CA GLY A 88 12.66 17.10 -5.26
C GLY A 88 11.97 16.21 -6.30
N GLY A 89 12.03 14.88 -6.12
CA GLY A 89 11.38 13.95 -7.04
C GLY A 89 9.85 14.02 -6.98
N LEU A 90 9.27 14.26 -5.79
CA LEU A 90 7.82 14.45 -5.63
C LEU A 90 7.33 15.76 -6.24
N GLU A 91 8.12 16.83 -6.16
CA GLU A 91 7.81 18.09 -6.83
C GLU A 91 7.83 17.93 -8.36
N ASN A 92 8.78 17.16 -8.90
CA ASN A 92 8.80 16.86 -10.34
C ASN A 92 7.52 16.12 -10.78
N ILE A 93 6.97 15.24 -9.94
CA ILE A 93 5.70 14.56 -10.22
C ILE A 93 4.53 15.54 -10.20
N LYS A 94 4.49 16.46 -9.22
CA LYS A 94 3.43 17.48 -9.15
C LYS A 94 3.41 18.33 -10.42
N ASN A 95 4.57 18.79 -10.88
CA ASN A 95 4.67 19.57 -12.12
C ASN A 95 4.20 18.74 -13.33
N ALA A 96 4.59 17.46 -13.39
CA ALA A 96 4.19 16.57 -14.47
C ALA A 96 2.68 16.28 -14.49
N LEU A 97 2.02 16.28 -13.33
CA LEU A 97 0.55 16.22 -13.20
C LEU A 97 -0.11 17.48 -13.77
N ASP A 98 0.39 18.65 -13.40
CA ASP A 98 -0.16 19.94 -13.86
C ASP A 98 -0.03 20.11 -15.38
N ASP A 99 1.07 19.63 -15.96
CA ASP A 99 1.31 19.64 -17.41
C ASP A 99 0.59 18.50 -18.17
N SER A 100 -0.22 17.66 -17.49
CA SER A 100 -0.96 16.53 -18.08
C SER A 100 -0.09 15.57 -18.92
N SER A 101 1.20 15.49 -18.59
CA SER A 101 2.20 14.75 -19.36
C SER A 101 2.35 13.31 -18.89
N LEU A 102 1.85 12.98 -17.71
CA LEU A 102 1.91 11.65 -17.12
C LEU A 102 1.01 10.67 -17.87
N ARG A 103 1.55 9.48 -18.15
CA ARG A 103 0.85 8.41 -18.89
C ARG A 103 0.92 7.03 -18.25
N TYR A 104 1.93 6.80 -17.41
CA TYR A 104 2.10 5.51 -16.76
C TYR A 104 2.52 5.62 -15.31
N VAL A 105 2.07 4.66 -14.51
CA VAL A 105 2.51 4.43 -13.12
C VAL A 105 3.16 3.06 -13.04
N CYS A 106 4.40 3.01 -12.59
CA CYS A 106 5.16 1.77 -12.44
C CYS A 106 5.30 1.48 -10.95
N GLY A 107 4.86 0.32 -10.49
CA GLY A 107 4.87 0.05 -9.05
C GLY A 107 4.43 -1.33 -8.63
N ILE A 108 4.46 -1.54 -7.32
CA ILE A 108 3.92 -2.74 -6.68
C ILE A 108 2.44 -2.53 -6.43
N ALA A 109 1.60 -3.47 -6.85
CA ALA A 109 0.16 -3.41 -6.63
C ALA A 109 -0.33 -4.47 -5.64
N ASP A 110 -1.36 -4.10 -4.88
CA ASP A 110 -2.19 -4.96 -4.08
C ASP A 110 -3.68 -4.62 -4.30
N VAL A 111 -4.56 -5.52 -3.87
CA VAL A 111 -6.02 -5.33 -3.94
C VAL A 111 -6.53 -5.18 -2.53
N ILE A 112 -7.21 -4.06 -2.26
CA ILE A 112 -7.81 -3.75 -0.97
C ILE A 112 -9.24 -3.31 -1.21
N THR A 113 -10.20 -4.00 -0.58
CA THR A 113 -11.64 -3.77 -0.76
C THR A 113 -12.06 -3.67 -2.23
N GLY A 114 -11.53 -4.57 -3.06
CA GLY A 114 -11.86 -4.65 -4.49
C GLY A 114 -11.25 -3.55 -5.36
N ARG A 115 -10.43 -2.65 -4.82
CA ARG A 115 -9.70 -1.62 -5.57
C ARG A 115 -8.21 -1.91 -5.63
N LEU A 116 -7.57 -1.47 -6.70
CA LEU A 116 -6.11 -1.50 -6.78
C LEU A 116 -5.53 -0.41 -5.88
N ARG A 117 -4.57 -0.81 -5.06
CA ARG A 117 -3.65 0.10 -4.40
C ARG A 117 -2.27 -0.09 -5.02
N ILE A 118 -1.64 1.02 -5.40
CA ILE A 118 -0.37 1.05 -6.12
C ILE A 118 0.64 1.81 -5.27
N ARG A 119 1.79 1.17 -5.00
CA ARG A 119 2.97 1.79 -4.43
C ARG A 119 3.97 2.06 -5.56
N PRO A 120 4.02 3.29 -6.07
CA PRO A 120 4.81 3.60 -7.25
C PRO A 120 6.29 3.60 -6.91
N VAL A 121 7.08 3.06 -7.84
CA VAL A 121 8.54 3.17 -7.88
C VAL A 121 8.94 4.27 -8.87
N SER A 122 8.15 4.46 -9.92
CA SER A 122 8.35 5.53 -10.90
C SER A 122 7.05 5.87 -11.64
N PHE A 123 7.08 7.02 -12.29
CA PHE A 123 6.07 7.49 -13.23
C PHE A 123 6.71 7.67 -14.59
N VAL A 124 5.92 7.67 -15.65
CA VAL A 124 6.41 7.95 -17.01
C VAL A 124 5.59 9.08 -17.58
N ILE A 125 6.29 10.12 -18.02
CA ILE A 125 5.74 11.21 -18.81
C ILE A 125 5.98 10.94 -20.30
N GLU A 126 5.07 11.41 -21.13
CA GLU A 126 5.18 11.40 -22.58
C GLU A 126 4.92 12.81 -23.13
N GLN A 127 5.92 13.40 -23.78
CA GLN A 127 5.86 14.71 -24.42
C GLN A 127 6.53 14.62 -25.79
N ASP A 128 5.86 15.12 -26.83
CA ASP A 128 6.36 15.12 -28.23
C ASP A 128 6.86 13.75 -28.73
N GLY A 129 6.18 12.67 -28.30
CA GLY A 129 6.55 11.29 -28.63
C GLY A 129 7.80 10.76 -27.91
N SER A 130 8.43 11.58 -27.06
CA SER A 130 9.51 11.18 -26.17
C SER A 130 8.96 10.77 -24.80
N ARG A 131 9.50 9.70 -24.23
CA ARG A 131 9.12 9.19 -22.92
C ARG A 131 10.25 9.38 -21.93
N LYS A 132 9.93 9.90 -20.75
CA LYS A 132 10.88 10.08 -19.65
C LYS A 132 10.32 9.48 -18.37
N MET A 133 11.16 8.73 -17.67
CA MET A 133 10.81 8.18 -16.35
C MET A 133 11.12 9.22 -15.27
N LEU A 134 10.19 9.39 -14.33
CA LEU A 134 10.34 10.18 -13.11
C LEU A 134 10.40 9.23 -11.91
N GLN A 135 11.44 9.34 -11.09
CA GLN A 135 11.68 8.49 -9.93
C GLN A 135 11.58 9.32 -8.65
N PRO A 136 10.43 9.28 -7.92
CA PRO A 136 10.17 10.17 -6.78
C PRO A 136 11.25 10.16 -5.71
N TYR A 137 11.94 9.03 -5.54
CA TYR A 137 12.88 8.79 -4.45
C TYR A 137 14.35 8.91 -4.87
N LEU A 138 14.63 9.08 -6.16
CA LEU A 138 15.98 9.10 -6.71
C LEU A 138 16.29 10.37 -7.48
N ASP A 139 15.29 10.97 -8.13
CA ASP A 139 15.50 12.15 -8.95
C ASP A 139 15.77 13.39 -8.09
N PRO A 140 16.78 14.20 -8.43
CA PRO A 140 16.93 15.52 -7.84
C PRO A 140 15.80 16.44 -8.29
N LYS A 141 15.60 17.54 -7.56
CA LYS A 141 14.69 18.61 -7.97
C LYS A 141 15.09 19.11 -9.37
N SER A 142 14.15 19.15 -10.30
CA SER A 142 14.39 19.73 -11.63
C SER A 142 14.43 21.26 -11.55
N GLU A 143 15.19 21.89 -12.45
CA GLU A 143 15.35 23.36 -12.49
C GLU A 143 14.10 24.09 -13.02
N SER A 144 12.92 23.45 -13.07
CA SER A 144 11.71 24.09 -13.59
C SER A 144 11.35 25.32 -12.74
N ILE A 145 11.32 26.48 -13.41
CA ILE A 145 11.10 27.80 -12.82
C ILE A 145 9.66 27.86 -12.27
N GLY A 146 9.51 28.07 -10.96
CA GLY A 146 8.28 28.65 -10.38
C GLY A 146 7.33 27.73 -9.62
N SER A 147 7.70 26.50 -9.27
CA SER A 147 6.89 25.68 -8.35
C SER A 147 7.18 26.06 -6.88
N ASN A 148 6.22 26.74 -6.25
CA ASN A 148 6.10 26.74 -4.79
C ASN A 148 5.27 25.51 -4.43
N PHE A 149 5.94 24.38 -4.16
CA PHE A 149 5.28 23.18 -3.69
C PHE A 149 4.54 23.46 -2.37
N GLN A 150 3.26 23.80 -2.47
CA GLN A 150 2.38 23.94 -1.33
C GLN A 150 1.73 22.59 -1.09
N ILE A 151 2.04 22.03 0.08
CA ILE A 151 1.35 20.88 0.62
C ILE A 151 -0.10 21.32 0.85
N LEU A 152 -0.98 21.00 -0.10
CA LEU A 152 -2.40 21.18 0.08
C LEU A 152 -2.87 20.09 1.05
N ASP A 153 -3.05 20.47 2.30
CA ASP A 153 -3.72 19.65 3.30
C ASP A 153 -5.17 19.45 2.86
N ARG A 154 -5.54 18.22 2.51
CA ARG A 154 -6.95 17.86 2.41
C ARG A 154 -7.50 17.75 3.85
N PRO A 155 -8.73 18.19 4.15
CA PRO A 155 -9.37 17.82 5.41
C PRO A 155 -9.32 16.28 5.52
N PRO A 156 -9.15 15.73 6.73
CA PRO A 156 -9.05 14.29 6.92
C PRO A 156 -10.19 13.61 6.15
N ARG A 157 -9.85 12.73 5.19
CA ARG A 157 -10.83 11.73 4.79
C ARG A 157 -11.19 10.97 6.07
N GLU A 158 -12.46 10.65 6.27
CA GLU A 158 -12.84 9.65 7.27
C GLU A 158 -12.19 8.32 6.88
N ILE A 159 -10.93 8.15 7.26
CA ILE A 159 -10.27 6.86 7.30
C ILE A 159 -10.99 6.16 8.43
N ASP A 160 -11.68 5.07 8.11
CA ASP A 160 -12.26 4.21 9.12
C ASP A 160 -11.11 3.65 9.99
N PRO A 161 -10.93 4.17 11.22
CA PRO A 161 -9.80 3.79 12.06
C PRO A 161 -9.89 2.31 12.48
N LEU A 162 -11.09 1.73 12.43
CA LEU A 162 -11.32 0.32 12.69
C LEU A 162 -10.77 -0.55 11.55
N LYS A 163 -10.99 -0.13 10.31
CA LYS A 163 -10.52 -0.85 9.12
C LYS A 163 -8.99 -0.89 9.04
N GLU A 164 -8.33 0.26 9.28
CA GLU A 164 -6.86 0.31 9.30
C GLU A 164 -6.28 -0.57 10.42
N TYR A 165 -6.91 -0.54 11.59
CA TYR A 165 -6.52 -1.40 12.71
C TYR A 165 -6.65 -2.90 12.37
N ILE A 166 -7.73 -3.30 11.70
CA ILE A 166 -7.95 -4.70 11.29
C ILE A 166 -6.89 -5.15 10.27
N ASP A 167 -6.54 -4.31 9.31
CA ASP A 167 -5.49 -4.61 8.31
C ASP A 167 -4.12 -4.80 8.98
N GLU A 168 -3.75 -3.92 9.92
CA GLU A 168 -2.50 -4.00 10.68
C GLU A 168 -2.47 -5.26 11.57
N LEU A 169 -3.58 -5.58 12.24
CA LEU A 169 -3.75 -6.79 13.05
C LEU A 169 -3.56 -8.06 12.20
N LYS A 170 -4.19 -8.14 11.02
CA LYS A 170 -4.06 -9.28 10.10
C LYS A 170 -2.63 -9.48 9.61
N CYS A 171 -1.92 -8.38 9.32
CA CYS A 171 -0.52 -8.44 8.90
C CYS A 171 0.37 -9.04 9.99
N MET A 172 0.21 -8.59 11.23
CA MET A 172 1.01 -9.06 12.36
C MET A 172 0.74 -10.52 12.72
N ILE A 173 -0.52 -10.94 12.72
CA ILE A 173 -0.86 -12.34 12.96
C ILE A 173 -0.27 -13.23 11.85
N SER A 174 -0.38 -12.79 10.59
CA SER A 174 0.19 -13.51 9.44
C SER A 174 1.71 -13.67 9.57
N GLU A 175 2.42 -12.66 10.04
CA GLU A 175 3.86 -12.76 10.30
C GLU A 175 4.18 -13.87 11.31
N VAL A 176 3.41 -13.96 12.40
CA VAL A 176 3.61 -14.99 13.43
C VAL A 176 3.33 -16.40 12.89
N TYR A 177 2.30 -16.58 12.05
CA TYR A 177 2.05 -17.87 11.39
C TYR A 177 3.20 -18.29 10.45
N LEU A 178 3.87 -17.32 9.81
CA LEU A 178 4.93 -17.60 8.85
C LEU A 178 6.28 -17.87 9.47
N VAL A 179 6.68 -17.06 10.46
CA VAL A 179 8.02 -17.11 11.04
C VAL A 179 8.02 -17.96 12.33
N GLY A 180 6.84 -18.19 12.91
CA GLY A 180 6.66 -18.85 14.19
C GLY A 180 6.88 -17.89 15.36
N LEU A 181 6.15 -18.14 16.45
CA LEU A 181 6.11 -17.28 17.64
C LEU A 181 7.49 -16.92 18.20
N LYS A 182 8.42 -17.87 18.24
CA LYS A 182 9.77 -17.68 18.79
C LYS A 182 10.67 -16.75 17.95
N ARG A 183 10.31 -16.50 16.69
CA ARG A 183 11.12 -15.68 15.75
C ARG A 183 10.44 -14.35 15.40
N SER A 184 9.22 -14.11 15.88
CA SER A 184 8.59 -12.80 15.84
C SER A 184 9.27 -11.89 16.86
N HIS A 185 10.07 -10.93 16.40
CA HIS A 185 10.87 -10.06 17.27
C HIS A 185 10.26 -8.66 17.46
N ASN A 186 9.08 -8.40 16.89
CA ASN A 186 8.49 -7.07 16.87
C ASN A 186 7.52 -6.80 18.04
N ILE A 187 7.95 -7.09 19.27
CA ILE A 187 7.13 -6.96 20.49
C ILE A 187 6.59 -5.52 20.66
N ASN A 188 7.35 -4.52 20.25
CA ASN A 188 6.93 -3.11 20.33
C ASN A 188 5.70 -2.83 19.46
N HIS A 189 5.63 -3.41 18.26
CA HIS A 189 4.50 -3.26 17.37
C HIS A 189 3.26 -4.01 17.87
N TRP A 190 3.45 -5.17 18.53
CA TRP A 190 2.36 -5.87 19.23
C TRP A 190 1.78 -5.02 20.39
N ARG A 191 2.63 -4.35 21.18
CA ARG A 191 2.17 -3.43 22.24
C ARG A 191 1.43 -2.22 21.68
N GLN A 192 1.86 -1.69 20.54
CA GLN A 192 1.14 -0.61 19.85
C GLN A 192 -0.26 -1.06 19.40
N LEU A 193 -0.40 -2.29 18.90
CA LEU A 193 -1.71 -2.85 18.55
C LEU A 193 -2.63 -3.06 19.76
N ILE A 194 -2.09 -3.47 20.91
CA ILE A 194 -2.84 -3.54 22.17
C ILE A 194 -3.37 -2.15 22.53
N GLN A 195 -2.49 -1.15 22.58
CA GLN A 195 -2.87 0.21 22.93
C GLN A 195 -3.91 0.79 21.95
N LYS A 196 -3.75 0.56 20.64
CA LYS A 196 -4.73 0.94 19.62
C LYS A 196 -6.08 0.26 19.86
N SER A 197 -6.09 -1.04 20.18
CA SER A 197 -7.30 -1.78 20.47
C SER A 197 -8.07 -1.25 21.68
N GLU A 198 -7.35 -0.81 22.72
CA GLU A 198 -7.94 -0.18 23.90
C GLU A 198 -8.56 1.17 23.57
N THR A 199 -7.86 2.00 22.78
CA THR A 199 -8.39 3.30 22.34
C THR A 199 -9.63 3.18 21.46
N LEU A 200 -9.76 2.07 20.72
CA LEU A 200 -10.93 1.76 19.90
C LEU A 200 -12.05 1.03 20.67
N GLY A 201 -11.86 0.76 21.97
CA GLY A 201 -12.85 0.04 22.78
C GLY A 201 -12.94 -1.47 22.51
N LEU A 202 -11.98 -2.04 21.77
CA LEU A 202 -11.94 -3.46 21.35
C LEU A 202 -11.34 -4.34 22.45
N LYS A 203 -11.91 -4.28 23.66
CA LYS A 203 -11.36 -4.89 24.88
C LYS A 203 -11.09 -6.40 24.73
N ARG A 204 -11.97 -7.12 24.04
CA ARG A 204 -11.80 -8.57 23.80
C ARG A 204 -10.60 -8.88 22.91
N ILE A 205 -10.33 -8.03 21.92
CA ILE A 205 -9.16 -8.16 21.04
C ILE A 205 -7.88 -7.81 21.82
N SER A 206 -7.91 -6.74 22.64
CA SER A 206 -6.80 -6.37 23.52
C SER A 206 -6.35 -7.55 24.39
N THR A 207 -7.30 -8.19 25.09
CA THR A 207 -6.99 -9.33 25.97
C THR A 207 -6.42 -10.53 25.22
N LEU A 208 -6.90 -10.80 24.00
CA LEU A 208 -6.36 -11.89 23.17
C LEU A 208 -4.94 -11.58 22.66
N LEU A 209 -4.65 -10.32 22.33
CA LEU A 209 -3.33 -9.86 21.95
C LEU A 209 -2.34 -9.95 23.12
N GLU A 210 -2.74 -9.55 24.33
CA GLU A 210 -1.95 -9.70 25.55
C GLU A 210 -1.59 -11.17 25.80
N CYS A 211 -2.57 -12.06 25.72
CA CYS A 211 -2.34 -13.51 25.86
C CYS A 211 -1.36 -14.07 24.80
N ALA A 212 -1.42 -13.55 23.57
CA ALA A 212 -0.50 -13.94 22.51
C ALA A 212 0.93 -13.44 22.78
N ILE A 213 1.11 -12.21 23.25
CA ILE A 213 2.42 -11.66 23.64
C ILE A 213 3.02 -12.43 24.80
N ASP A 214 2.25 -12.70 25.85
CA ASP A 214 2.72 -13.43 27.03
C ASP A 214 3.21 -14.84 26.65
N SER A 215 2.53 -15.47 25.69
CA SER A 215 2.93 -16.77 25.12
C SER A 215 4.14 -16.71 24.18
N ILE A 216 4.43 -15.55 23.58
CA ILE A 216 5.67 -15.30 22.82
C ILE A 216 6.86 -15.14 23.79
N GLN A 217 6.61 -14.55 24.96
CA GLN A 217 7.64 -14.21 25.94
C GLN A 217 7.94 -15.34 26.94
N THR A 218 7.00 -16.23 27.20
CA THR A 218 7.14 -17.32 28.18
C THR A 218 7.30 -18.68 27.50
N THR A 219 8.24 -19.49 27.99
CA THR A 219 8.51 -20.86 27.50
C THR A 219 7.65 -21.92 28.20
N ASP A 220 6.66 -21.51 28.99
CA ASP A 220 6.00 -22.38 29.97
C ASP A 220 4.83 -23.17 29.35
N VAL A 221 4.72 -24.44 29.76
CA VAL A 221 3.92 -25.48 29.08
C VAL A 221 2.41 -25.36 29.37
N ASN A 222 2.02 -24.48 30.30
CA ASN A 222 0.64 -24.35 30.80
C ASN A 222 -0.16 -23.18 30.20
N HIS A 223 0.40 -22.40 29.26
CA HIS A 223 -0.34 -21.31 28.62
C HIS A 223 -1.24 -21.82 27.49
N VAL A 224 -2.43 -21.20 27.36
CA VAL A 224 -3.34 -21.40 26.22
C VAL A 224 -2.53 -21.31 24.95
N SER A 225 -2.56 -22.36 24.12
CA SER A 225 -1.73 -22.40 22.91
C SER A 225 -1.94 -21.11 22.12
N PRO A 226 -0.88 -20.32 21.88
CA PRO A 226 -0.98 -19.04 21.18
C PRO A 226 -1.66 -19.15 19.83
N ILE A 227 -1.65 -20.35 19.23
CA ILE A 227 -2.38 -20.67 18.01
C ILE A 227 -3.89 -20.44 18.18
N PHE A 228 -4.50 -20.77 19.32
CA PHE A 228 -5.93 -20.53 19.55
C PHE A 228 -6.25 -19.05 19.71
N ALA A 229 -5.39 -18.29 20.39
CA ALA A 229 -5.55 -16.84 20.51
C ALA A 229 -5.41 -16.16 19.14
N LEU A 230 -4.39 -16.54 18.35
CA LEU A 230 -4.18 -16.03 16.99
C LEU A 230 -5.31 -16.43 16.03
N THR A 231 -5.83 -17.66 16.14
CA THR A 231 -6.97 -18.12 15.33
C THR A 231 -8.24 -17.36 15.71
N ALA A 232 -8.49 -17.15 17.00
CA ALA A 232 -9.62 -16.35 17.48
C ALA A 232 -9.54 -14.90 17.02
N LEU A 233 -8.34 -14.30 17.02
CA LEU A 233 -8.11 -12.96 16.50
C LEU A 233 -8.39 -12.87 14.99
N ILE A 234 -7.99 -13.88 14.20
CA ILE A 234 -8.33 -13.94 12.77
C ILE A 234 -9.84 -14.02 12.59
N CYS A 235 -10.52 -14.90 13.32
CA CYS A 235 -11.98 -15.06 13.24
C CYS A 235 -12.71 -13.76 13.58
N LEU A 236 -12.34 -13.09 14.69
CA LEU A 236 -12.93 -11.82 15.10
C LEU A 236 -12.64 -10.70 14.09
N SER A 237 -11.42 -10.65 13.54
CA SER A 237 -11.07 -9.66 12.51
C SER A 237 -11.87 -9.82 11.21
N ARG A 238 -12.39 -11.03 10.96
CA ARG A 238 -13.24 -11.35 9.80
C ARG A 238 -14.72 -11.09 10.09
N GLU A 239 -15.18 -11.31 11.32
CA GLU A 239 -16.55 -10.97 11.73
C GLU A 239 -16.79 -9.45 11.73
N ILE A 240 -15.81 -8.66 12.17
CA ILE A 240 -15.93 -7.19 12.19
C ILE A 240 -16.04 -6.60 10.77
N GLU A 241 -15.50 -7.27 9.74
CA GLU A 241 -15.69 -6.83 8.34
C GLU A 241 -17.10 -7.11 7.79
N ILE A 242 -17.82 -8.09 8.36
CA ILE A 242 -19.16 -8.47 7.90
C ILE A 242 -20.22 -7.47 8.41
N ASP A 243 -20.02 -6.91 9.59
CA ASP A 243 -20.98 -5.99 10.22
C ASP A 243 -20.89 -4.54 9.72
N VAL A 244 -19.90 -4.21 8.87
CA VAL A 244 -19.65 -2.85 8.35
C VAL A 244 -20.27 -2.61 6.96
N GLU A 245 -20.96 -3.60 6.38
CA GLU A 245 -21.80 -3.40 5.19
C GLU A 245 -23.16 -2.78 5.59
N TYR A 246 -23.26 -1.45 5.54
CA TYR A 246 -24.52 -0.70 5.46
C TYR A 246 -24.52 0.26 4.27
#